data_AF-A0A957BTM3-F1
#
_entry.id   AF-A0A957BTM3-F1
#
_cell.length_a   1.000
_cell.length_b   1.000
_cell.length_c   1.000
_cell.angle_alpha   90.00
_cell.angle_beta   90.00
_cell.angle_gamma   90.00
#
_symmetry.space_group_name_H-M   'P 1'
#
loop_
_entity.id
_entity.type
_entity.pdbx_description
1 polymer ?
#
loop_
_entity_poly.entity_id
_entity_poly.type
_entity_poly.pdbx_seq_one_letter_code
_entity_poly.pdbx_strand_id
1 'polypeptide(L)'
;LDTPGSDKPFILLVNKGREGWNCRSLFGVALFRKPKSKIFVLQASMRCLRSIGDAQNTGHVYLSDENIQILDDERQQNFRVSIEDVQKSGQDREVIRVHVKTPVEKITLKRLRRLFQLREKQPASGFSLKLDEAPTNQYRLRHTVREGFAANSVRSSAEDISHRRQRRTFSALTLVAEVSRYLNRPCLEIEDLLSDTAEGIEKILERVNEFNELLYDCVIPNLFHELYDIREFEDAEKYEVDLVKIPEEGFYELSARSDLIVRETDPGAAAAKSFHLDAYCFDSTPERQLFWDLLRDGRVKKVYFTGMLTHGQSDFFVQYIDPESHAIRSYYPDFLVQKDDESYIMVEVKAEFQSDEPVVRAKQMFAEQAAGASGMTYRVIKGTDAGAGRFEGIFSSGEASSNLAIL
;
A
#
# COMPACT_ATOMS: atom_id res chain seq x y z
N LEU A 1 -5.24 -26.71 32.57
CA LEU A 1 -4.11 -25.75 32.63
C LEU A 1 -4.65 -24.36 32.91
N ASP A 2 -5.63 -23.90 32.13
CA ASP A 2 -6.36 -22.66 32.39
C ASP A 2 -7.60 -22.90 33.28
N THR A 3 -7.38 -23.46 34.47
CA THR A 3 -8.43 -23.86 35.42
C THR A 3 -8.03 -23.47 36.84
N PRO A 4 -8.96 -23.09 37.73
CA PRO A 4 -8.63 -22.68 39.10
C PRO A 4 -7.85 -23.72 39.93
N GLY A 5 -8.01 -25.02 39.61
CA GLY A 5 -7.28 -26.12 40.25
C GLY A 5 -5.97 -26.52 39.54
N SER A 6 -5.36 -25.64 38.75
CA SER A 6 -4.09 -25.95 38.08
C SER A 6 -2.91 -25.78 39.04
N ASP A 7 -2.15 -26.85 39.28
CA ASP A 7 -0.95 -26.82 40.15
C ASP A 7 0.25 -26.09 39.52
N LYS A 8 0.14 -25.66 38.26
CA LYS A 8 1.19 -24.95 37.53
C LYS A 8 0.88 -23.46 37.45
N PRO A 9 1.64 -22.58 38.14
CA PRO A 9 1.40 -21.13 38.15
C PRO A 9 1.96 -20.41 36.91
N PHE A 10 2.98 -20.98 36.25
CA PHE A 10 3.59 -20.39 35.05
C PHE A 10 3.81 -21.47 33.98
N ILE A 11 3.60 -21.11 32.72
CA ILE A 11 3.83 -21.99 31.57
C ILE A 11 4.65 -21.21 30.54
N LEU A 12 5.87 -21.66 30.29
CA LEU A 12 6.73 -21.08 29.26
C LEU A 12 6.58 -21.89 27.96
N LEU A 13 6.28 -21.18 26.88
CA LEU A 13 5.99 -21.78 25.58
C LEU A 13 6.98 -21.27 24.56
N VAL A 14 7.93 -22.13 24.18
CA VAL A 14 8.98 -21.77 23.22
C VAL A 14 8.58 -22.28 21.85
N ASN A 15 8.44 -21.39 20.87
CA ASN A 15 8.13 -21.74 19.47
C ASN A 15 6.81 -22.53 19.26
N LYS A 16 5.94 -22.58 20.28
CA LYS A 16 4.60 -23.17 20.25
C LYS A 16 3.58 -22.04 20.34
N GLY A 17 2.42 -22.22 19.71
CA GLY A 17 1.35 -21.22 19.81
C GLY A 17 1.35 -20.10 18.78
N ARG A 18 1.86 -20.36 17.59
CA ARG A 18 2.11 -19.32 16.59
C ARG A 18 0.84 -18.82 15.89
N GLU A 19 -0.10 -19.70 15.59
CA GLU A 19 -1.29 -19.37 14.82
C GLU A 19 -2.51 -20.15 15.33
N GLY A 20 -3.68 -19.50 15.39
CA GLY A 20 -4.92 -20.11 15.85
C GLY A 20 -5.02 -20.44 17.35
N TRP A 21 -4.01 -20.11 18.16
CA TRP A 21 -4.04 -20.42 19.60
C TRP A 21 -4.70 -19.31 20.42
N ASN A 22 -5.73 -19.67 21.18
CA ASN A 22 -6.40 -18.80 22.13
C ASN A 22 -6.35 -19.38 23.56
N CYS A 23 -5.38 -18.93 24.37
CA CYS A 23 -5.20 -19.37 25.76
C CYS A 23 -5.46 -18.22 26.73
N ARG A 24 -6.60 -18.16 27.46
CA ARG A 24 -7.07 -16.96 28.20
C ARG A 24 -6.10 -16.44 29.26
N SER A 25 -5.27 -17.32 29.83
CA SER A 25 -4.21 -17.00 30.81
C SER A 25 -2.90 -16.48 30.21
N LEU A 26 -2.82 -16.26 28.89
CA LEU A 26 -1.64 -15.65 28.28
C LEU A 26 -1.59 -14.13 28.52
N PHE A 27 -0.72 -13.71 29.44
CA PHE A 27 -0.46 -12.28 29.77
C PHE A 27 0.98 -11.85 29.50
N GLY A 28 1.80 -12.69 28.85
CA GLY A 28 3.21 -12.40 28.60
C GLY A 28 3.67 -12.90 27.24
N VAL A 29 4.35 -12.04 26.47
CA VAL A 29 4.97 -12.40 25.18
C VAL A 29 6.39 -11.85 25.15
N ALA A 30 7.35 -12.66 24.70
CA ALA A 30 8.73 -12.25 24.48
C ALA A 30 9.19 -12.62 23.07
N LEU A 31 9.59 -11.63 22.26
CA LEU A 31 10.10 -11.80 20.90
C LEU A 31 11.46 -11.13 20.76
N PHE A 32 12.51 -11.93 20.88
CA PHE A 32 13.88 -11.46 20.70
C PHE A 32 14.34 -11.47 19.25
N ARG A 33 13.93 -12.48 18.47
CA ARG A 33 14.37 -12.62 17.07
C ARG A 33 13.44 -11.85 16.14
N LYS A 34 14.00 -11.17 15.14
CA LYS A 34 13.23 -10.60 14.04
C LYS A 34 12.59 -11.73 13.21
N PRO A 35 11.25 -11.83 13.15
CA PRO A 35 10.59 -12.80 12.30
C PRO A 35 10.69 -12.39 10.81
N LYS A 36 10.48 -13.35 9.90
CA LYS A 36 10.42 -13.05 8.46
C LYS A 36 9.21 -12.20 8.06
N SER A 37 8.13 -12.24 8.85
CA SER A 37 6.89 -11.50 8.60
C SER A 37 6.70 -10.44 9.66
N LYS A 38 6.51 -9.18 9.25
CA LYS A 38 6.22 -8.05 10.15
C LYS A 38 4.87 -8.24 10.87
N ILE A 39 3.85 -8.70 10.14
CA ILE A 39 2.51 -9.01 10.67
C ILE A 39 2.58 -10.03 11.82
N PHE A 40 3.55 -10.95 11.80
CA PHE A 40 3.72 -11.90 12.90
C PHE A 40 4.03 -11.21 14.23
N VAL A 41 4.81 -10.12 14.23
CA VAL A 41 5.12 -9.35 15.44
C VAL A 41 3.84 -8.78 16.05
N LEU A 42 2.99 -8.16 15.22
CA LEU A 42 1.68 -7.64 15.64
C LEU A 42 0.80 -8.76 16.19
N GLN A 43 0.61 -9.83 15.41
CA GLN A 43 -0.27 -10.94 15.77
C GLN A 43 0.17 -11.64 17.06
N ALA A 44 1.47 -11.82 17.27
CA ALA A 44 2.01 -12.43 18.49
C ALA A 44 1.85 -11.50 19.70
N SER A 45 2.15 -10.20 19.54
CA SER A 45 2.08 -9.22 20.63
C SER A 45 0.64 -9.00 21.10
N MET A 46 -0.32 -8.92 20.17
CA MET A 46 -1.74 -8.71 20.49
C MET A 46 -2.40 -9.89 21.21
N ARG A 47 -1.78 -11.09 21.25
CA ARG A 47 -2.36 -12.26 21.96
C ARG A 47 -2.49 -12.06 23.45
N CYS A 48 -1.62 -11.26 24.06
CA CYS A 48 -1.68 -10.95 25.49
C CYS A 48 -2.47 -9.66 25.81
N LEU A 49 -2.96 -8.96 24.78
CA LEU A 49 -3.73 -7.70 24.89
C LEU A 49 -5.21 -7.87 24.48
N ARG A 50 -5.76 -9.07 24.64
CA ARG A 50 -7.16 -9.38 24.28
C ARG A 50 -8.11 -9.08 25.43
N SER A 51 -9.37 -8.79 25.10
CA SER A 51 -10.45 -8.76 26.08
C SER A 51 -10.84 -10.18 26.51
N ILE A 52 -10.79 -10.46 27.82
CA ILE A 52 -11.08 -11.78 28.42
C ILE A 52 -12.23 -11.75 29.44
N GLY A 53 -12.74 -10.55 29.75
CA GLY A 53 -13.78 -10.24 30.74
C GLY A 53 -13.73 -8.77 31.15
N ASP A 54 -14.53 -8.39 32.13
CA ASP A 54 -14.72 -6.98 32.55
C ASP A 54 -13.57 -6.40 33.39
N ALA A 55 -12.69 -7.27 33.90
CA ALA A 55 -11.54 -6.86 34.72
C ALA A 55 -10.33 -6.51 33.86
N GLN A 56 -9.79 -5.31 34.04
CA GLN A 56 -8.53 -4.89 33.42
C GLN A 56 -7.35 -5.64 34.05
N ASN A 57 -6.54 -6.27 33.20
CA ASN A 57 -5.36 -7.03 33.62
C ASN A 57 -4.13 -6.53 32.85
N THR A 58 -2.96 -6.56 33.49
CA THR A 58 -1.71 -6.07 32.87
C THR A 58 -1.07 -7.15 31.99
N GLY A 59 -0.88 -6.84 30.71
CA GLY A 59 -0.10 -7.66 29.78
C GLY A 59 1.36 -7.19 29.69
N HIS A 60 2.30 -8.13 29.60
CA HIS A 60 3.72 -7.86 29.48
C HIS A 60 4.26 -8.26 28.09
N VAL A 61 4.77 -7.30 27.34
CA VAL A 61 5.34 -7.51 26.00
C VAL A 61 6.82 -7.14 26.01
N TYR A 62 7.69 -8.10 25.74
CA TYR A 62 9.15 -7.92 25.71
C TYR A 62 9.66 -8.10 24.27
N LEU A 63 10.18 -7.03 23.68
CA LEU A 63 10.64 -7.00 22.29
C LEU A 63 12.08 -6.47 22.23
N SER A 64 12.84 -6.88 21.21
CA SER A 64 14.04 -6.15 20.81
C SER A 64 13.67 -4.79 20.22
N ASP A 65 14.59 -3.81 20.24
CA ASP A 65 14.37 -2.47 19.70
C ASP A 65 13.81 -2.50 18.26
N GLU A 66 14.36 -3.38 17.42
CA GLU A 66 13.88 -3.60 16.05
C GLU A 66 12.43 -4.11 15.99
N ASN A 67 12.04 -5.02 16.88
CA ASN A 67 10.68 -5.54 16.93
C ASN A 67 9.69 -4.53 17.53
N ILE A 68 10.14 -3.61 18.39
CA ILE A 68 9.32 -2.50 18.89
C ILE A 68 8.92 -1.60 17.72
N GLN A 69 9.88 -1.21 16.88
CA GLN A 69 9.63 -0.40 15.69
C GLN A 69 8.59 -1.05 14.77
N ILE A 70 8.77 -2.35 14.47
CA ILE A 70 7.85 -3.11 13.63
C ILE A 70 6.44 -3.20 14.24
N LEU A 71 6.35 -3.39 15.57
CA LEU A 71 5.05 -3.44 16.24
C LEU A 71 4.33 -2.10 16.16
N ASP A 72 5.04 -0.99 16.41
CA ASP A 72 4.47 0.35 16.34
C ASP A 72 3.96 0.67 14.94
N ASP A 73 4.78 0.38 13.91
CA ASP A 73 4.41 0.56 12.50
C ASP A 73 3.15 -0.24 12.14
N GLU A 74 3.12 -1.54 12.47
CA GLU A 74 1.98 -2.40 12.14
C GLU A 74 0.74 -2.00 12.94
N ARG A 75 0.86 -1.58 14.20
CA ARG A 75 -0.30 -1.09 14.97
C ARG A 75 -0.82 0.22 14.41
N GLN A 76 0.05 1.17 14.07
CA GLN A 76 -0.36 2.44 13.49
C GLN A 76 -1.06 2.23 12.15
N GLN A 77 -0.54 1.32 11.32
CA GLN A 77 -1.14 1.02 10.02
C GLN A 77 -2.48 0.27 10.11
N ASN A 78 -2.63 -0.66 11.05
CA ASN A 78 -3.85 -1.49 11.15
C ASN A 78 -4.93 -0.87 12.05
N PHE A 79 -4.53 -0.19 13.13
CA PHE A 79 -5.43 0.28 14.19
C PHE A 79 -5.32 1.77 14.49
N ARG A 80 -4.31 2.48 13.95
CA ARG A 80 -4.02 3.90 14.30
C ARG A 80 -3.80 4.12 15.79
N VAL A 81 -3.12 3.18 16.45
CA VAL A 81 -2.81 3.28 17.87
C VAL A 81 -1.32 3.03 18.11
N SER A 82 -0.62 4.04 18.63
CA SER A 82 0.80 3.92 18.99
C SER A 82 1.02 3.04 20.23
N ILE A 83 2.24 2.56 20.43
CA ILE A 83 2.61 1.85 21.67
C ILE A 83 2.49 2.77 22.89
N GLU A 84 2.82 4.07 22.74
CA GLU A 84 2.70 5.04 23.83
C GLU A 84 1.26 5.22 24.30
N ASP A 85 0.29 5.20 23.38
CA ASP A 85 -1.13 5.30 23.71
C ASP A 85 -1.60 4.18 24.61
N VAL A 86 -1.10 2.96 24.36
CA VAL A 86 -1.42 1.78 25.17
C VAL A 86 -0.75 1.86 26.53
N GLN A 87 0.50 2.31 26.61
CA GLN A 87 1.22 2.41 27.89
C GLN A 87 0.66 3.50 28.79
N LYS A 88 0.15 4.60 28.21
CA LYS A 88 -0.45 5.73 28.94
C LYS A 88 -1.93 5.52 29.28
N SER A 89 -2.47 4.32 29.10
CA SER A 89 -3.85 3.96 29.51
C SER A 89 -3.98 4.03 31.04
N GLY A 90 -4.26 5.24 31.55
CA GLY A 90 -4.33 5.54 32.98
C GLY A 90 -4.06 7.00 33.37
N GLN A 91 -3.63 7.87 32.45
CA GLN A 91 -3.47 9.30 32.70
C GLN A 91 -4.41 10.13 31.82
N ASP A 92 -5.31 10.91 32.45
CA ASP A 92 -6.05 12.08 31.93
C ASP A 92 -6.70 11.95 30.53
N ARG A 93 -7.18 10.75 30.17
CA ARG A 93 -7.96 10.51 28.95
C ARG A 93 -9.44 10.44 29.29
N GLU A 94 -10.25 11.14 28.51
CA GLU A 94 -11.70 11.15 28.62
C GLU A 94 -12.27 10.21 27.55
N VAL A 95 -13.29 9.42 27.91
CA VAL A 95 -14.08 8.68 26.92
C VAL A 95 -15.23 9.57 26.49
N ILE A 96 -15.33 9.86 25.19
CA ILE A 96 -16.39 10.68 24.63
C ILE A 96 -17.17 9.92 23.57
N ARG A 97 -18.45 10.27 23.44
CA ARG A 97 -19.32 9.82 22.35
C ARG A 97 -19.36 10.90 21.29
N VAL A 98 -18.95 10.54 20.09
CA VAL A 98 -18.91 11.41 18.91
C VAL A 98 -20.03 11.02 17.97
N HIS A 99 -20.90 11.97 17.62
CA HIS A 99 -22.05 11.74 16.74
C HIS A 99 -21.79 12.27 15.34
N VAL A 100 -22.33 11.55 14.36
CA VAL A 100 -22.28 11.96 12.96
C VAL A 100 -23.26 13.09 12.69
N LYS A 101 -22.79 14.16 12.06
CA LYS A 101 -23.64 15.27 11.67
C LYS A 101 -24.49 14.86 10.46
N THR A 102 -25.77 15.21 10.50
CA THR A 102 -26.70 14.99 9.39
C THR A 102 -27.03 16.32 8.69
N PRO A 103 -27.04 16.37 7.35
CA PRO A 103 -26.72 15.29 6.41
C PRO A 103 -25.22 14.93 6.39
N VAL A 104 -24.93 13.66 6.08
CA VAL A 104 -23.55 13.16 5.95
C VAL A 104 -22.84 13.92 4.83
N GLU A 105 -21.64 14.41 5.12
CA GLU A 105 -20.81 15.09 4.12
C GLU A 105 -20.29 14.08 3.09
N LYS A 106 -20.54 14.38 1.82
CA LYS A 106 -20.17 13.55 0.68
C LYS A 106 -19.08 14.20 -0.14
N ILE A 107 -18.19 13.38 -0.69
CA ILE A 107 -17.12 13.83 -1.57
C ILE A 107 -17.33 13.20 -2.94
N THR A 108 -17.36 14.02 -3.98
CA THR A 108 -17.39 13.53 -5.35
C THR A 108 -15.97 13.23 -5.83
N LEU A 109 -15.69 11.96 -6.07
CA LEU A 109 -14.44 11.47 -6.62
C LEU A 109 -14.63 11.09 -8.09
N LYS A 110 -13.55 11.18 -8.88
CA LYS A 110 -13.48 10.66 -10.25
C LYS A 110 -12.64 9.40 -10.27
N ARG A 111 -13.27 8.28 -10.59
CA ARG A 111 -12.56 7.03 -10.85
C ARG A 111 -12.21 6.97 -12.32
N LEU A 112 -10.91 6.90 -12.61
CA LEU A 112 -10.45 6.66 -13.97
C LEU A 112 -10.48 5.14 -14.22
N ARG A 113 -11.45 4.69 -15.02
CA ARG A 113 -11.49 3.31 -15.51
C ARG A 113 -10.78 3.26 -16.84
N ARG A 114 -9.64 2.57 -16.87
CA ARG A 114 -8.95 2.21 -18.11
C ARG A 114 -9.52 0.90 -18.60
N LEU A 115 -10.19 0.95 -19.73
CA LEU A 115 -10.67 -0.23 -20.42
C LEU A 115 -9.81 -0.42 -21.66
N PHE A 116 -9.16 -1.58 -21.75
CA PHE A 116 -8.40 -1.97 -22.93
C PHE A 116 -9.30 -2.79 -23.83
N GLN A 117 -9.58 -2.27 -25.02
CA GLN A 117 -10.27 -3.03 -26.06
C GLN A 117 -9.24 -3.53 -27.06
N LEU A 118 -9.19 -4.85 -27.25
CA LEU A 118 -8.40 -5.46 -28.31
C LEU A 118 -9.19 -5.40 -29.61
N ARG A 119 -8.58 -4.82 -30.64
CA ARG A 119 -9.08 -4.90 -32.01
C ARG A 119 -8.18 -5.83 -32.80
N GLU A 120 -8.75 -6.90 -33.33
CA GLU A 120 -8.02 -7.80 -34.21
C GLU A 120 -7.59 -7.09 -35.49
N LYS A 121 -6.35 -7.35 -35.89
CA LYS A 121 -5.82 -7.00 -37.20
C LYS A 121 -5.24 -8.23 -37.87
N GLN A 122 -5.14 -8.18 -39.18
CA GLN A 122 -4.43 -9.20 -39.93
C GLN A 122 -2.97 -8.79 -40.06
N PRO A 123 -2.04 -9.63 -39.60
CA PRO A 123 -0.62 -9.36 -39.74
C PRO A 123 -0.24 -9.35 -41.23
N ALA A 124 0.71 -8.49 -41.59
CA ALA A 124 1.26 -8.50 -42.95
C ALA A 124 2.15 -9.73 -43.12
N SER A 125 2.13 -10.38 -44.28
CA SER A 125 2.99 -11.54 -44.54
C SER A 125 4.47 -11.15 -44.44
N GLY A 126 5.28 -12.04 -43.86
CA GLY A 126 6.72 -11.81 -43.64
C GLY A 126 7.03 -10.81 -42.53
N PHE A 127 6.13 -10.59 -41.57
CA PHE A 127 6.43 -9.76 -40.40
C PHE A 127 7.54 -10.38 -39.54
N SER A 128 8.36 -9.54 -38.90
CA SER A 128 9.49 -10.01 -38.08
C SER A 128 9.12 -9.99 -36.60
N LEU A 129 9.50 -11.06 -35.91
CA LEU A 129 9.42 -11.16 -34.45
C LEU A 129 10.64 -10.54 -33.74
N LYS A 130 11.56 -9.91 -34.48
CA LYS A 130 12.74 -9.19 -33.96
C LYS A 130 13.62 -10.05 -33.04
N LEU A 131 13.71 -11.35 -33.31
CA LEU A 131 14.44 -12.31 -32.47
C LEU A 131 15.96 -12.07 -32.45
N ASP A 132 16.50 -11.47 -33.51
CA ASP A 132 17.92 -11.14 -33.62
C ASP A 132 18.28 -9.88 -32.79
N GLU A 133 17.32 -9.00 -32.55
CA GLU A 133 17.49 -7.77 -31.75
C GLU A 133 17.22 -8.00 -30.25
N ALA A 134 16.63 -9.14 -29.89
CA ALA A 134 16.25 -9.45 -28.52
C ALA A 134 17.47 -9.49 -27.57
N PRO A 135 17.43 -8.80 -26.42
CA PRO A 135 18.56 -8.70 -25.50
C PRO A 135 18.83 -10.02 -24.77
N THR A 136 19.56 -10.94 -25.40
CA THR A 136 19.84 -12.28 -24.83
C THR A 136 20.88 -12.29 -23.72
N ASN A 137 21.64 -11.20 -23.56
CA ASN A 137 22.68 -11.10 -22.53
C ASN A 137 22.14 -11.24 -21.10
N GLN A 138 20.89 -10.84 -20.85
CA GLN A 138 20.26 -10.92 -19.54
C GLN A 138 19.90 -12.36 -19.12
N TYR A 139 19.72 -13.26 -20.10
CA TYR A 139 19.38 -14.66 -19.86
C TYR A 139 20.60 -15.54 -19.58
N ARG A 140 21.81 -15.00 -19.79
CA ARG A 140 23.07 -15.73 -19.62
C ARG A 140 23.47 -15.78 -18.15
N LEU A 141 23.76 -16.98 -17.66
CA LEU A 141 24.29 -17.17 -16.31
C LEU A 141 25.78 -16.88 -16.31
N ARG A 142 26.20 -15.83 -15.61
CA ARG A 142 27.61 -15.47 -15.44
C ARG A 142 28.09 -15.90 -14.08
N HIS A 143 29.09 -16.78 -14.05
CA HIS A 143 29.80 -17.12 -12.83
C HIS A 143 30.97 -16.16 -12.66
N THR A 144 30.95 -15.39 -11.56
CA THR A 144 32.06 -14.51 -11.21
C THR A 144 32.71 -15.06 -9.96
N VAL A 145 33.92 -15.60 -10.10
CA VAL A 145 34.76 -15.99 -8.96
C VAL A 145 35.45 -14.74 -8.46
N ARG A 146 35.59 -14.53 -7.16
CA ARG A 146 36.41 -13.45 -6.58
C ARG A 146 37.28 -14.03 -5.47
N GLU A 147 38.60 -13.88 -5.61
CA GLU A 147 39.54 -14.27 -4.55
C GLU A 147 39.86 -13.06 -3.65
N GLY A 148 39.64 -13.23 -2.34
CA GLY A 148 39.93 -12.26 -1.29
C GLY A 148 38.81 -11.25 -0.97
N PHE A 149 38.81 -10.75 0.28
CA PHE A 149 37.81 -9.81 0.82
C PHE A 149 38.19 -8.32 0.67
N ALA A 150 39.38 -8.00 0.12
CA ALA A 150 39.85 -6.62 0.01
C ALA A 150 39.17 -5.89 -1.17
N ALA A 151 38.70 -4.67 -0.94
CA ALA A 151 37.96 -3.86 -1.91
C ALA A 151 38.71 -3.58 -3.24
N ASN A 152 40.04 -3.77 -3.25
CA ASN A 152 40.92 -3.52 -4.40
C ASN A 152 41.51 -4.78 -5.08
N SER A 153 40.94 -5.98 -4.87
CA SER A 153 41.40 -7.16 -5.64
C SER A 153 40.95 -7.12 -7.11
N VAL A 154 41.89 -7.44 -8.01
CA VAL A 154 41.75 -7.46 -9.47
C VAL A 154 40.54 -8.30 -9.89
N ARG A 155 39.72 -7.77 -10.80
CA ARG A 155 38.55 -8.47 -11.38
C ARG A 155 38.99 -9.79 -12.01
N SER A 156 38.57 -10.88 -11.40
CA SER A 156 38.67 -12.24 -11.91
C SER A 156 37.59 -12.51 -12.98
N SER A 157 37.92 -13.43 -13.89
CA SER A 157 37.18 -13.75 -15.12
C SER A 157 35.70 -14.06 -14.88
N ALA A 158 34.83 -13.50 -15.71
CA ALA A 158 33.43 -13.90 -15.82
C ALA A 158 33.32 -15.07 -16.82
N GLU A 159 32.91 -16.24 -16.35
CA GLU A 159 32.66 -17.42 -17.19
C GLU A 159 31.16 -17.57 -17.46
N ASP A 160 30.78 -17.84 -18.71
CA ASP A 160 29.39 -18.11 -19.09
C ASP A 160 29.05 -19.57 -18.76
N ILE A 161 28.22 -19.77 -17.73
CA ILE A 161 27.76 -21.09 -17.27
C ILE A 161 26.31 -21.37 -17.66
N SER A 162 25.78 -20.69 -18.68
CA SER A 162 24.38 -20.84 -19.12
C SER A 162 24.00 -22.28 -19.48
N HIS A 163 24.97 -23.13 -19.85
CA HIS A 163 24.79 -24.57 -20.06
C HIS A 163 24.22 -25.31 -18.83
N ARG A 164 24.40 -24.79 -17.61
CA ARG A 164 23.88 -25.40 -16.37
C ARG A 164 22.40 -25.14 -16.12
N ARG A 165 21.79 -24.20 -16.84
CA ARG A 165 20.37 -23.88 -16.68
C ARG A 165 19.54 -25.03 -17.24
N GLN A 166 18.60 -25.56 -16.44
CA GLN A 166 17.60 -26.49 -16.95
C GLN A 166 16.71 -25.74 -17.94
N ARG A 167 16.66 -26.24 -19.18
CA ARG A 167 15.84 -25.71 -20.27
C ARG A 167 14.88 -26.78 -20.72
N ARG A 168 13.66 -26.37 -21.08
CA ARG A 168 12.73 -27.22 -21.80
C ARG A 168 13.13 -27.20 -23.27
N THR A 169 13.26 -28.38 -23.86
CA THR A 169 13.36 -28.50 -25.31
C THR A 169 11.96 -28.48 -25.90
N PHE A 170 11.69 -27.47 -26.70
CA PHE A 170 10.50 -27.36 -27.52
C PHE A 170 10.73 -28.08 -28.85
N SER A 171 9.67 -28.72 -29.32
CA SER A 171 9.44 -29.11 -30.72
C SER A 171 8.53 -28.07 -31.38
N ALA A 172 8.44 -28.04 -32.71
CA ALA A 172 7.50 -27.18 -33.42
C ALA A 172 6.06 -27.31 -32.86
N LEU A 173 5.59 -28.55 -32.66
CA LEU A 173 4.26 -28.83 -32.09
C LEU A 173 4.07 -28.24 -30.68
N THR A 174 5.07 -28.40 -29.79
CA THR A 174 4.97 -27.91 -28.41
C THR A 174 5.18 -26.40 -28.30
N LEU A 175 5.95 -25.80 -29.22
CA LEU A 175 6.07 -24.36 -29.38
C LEU A 175 4.73 -23.75 -29.81
N VAL A 176 4.13 -24.28 -30.88
CA VAL A 176 2.81 -23.86 -31.39
C VAL A 176 1.76 -23.98 -30.30
N ALA A 177 1.72 -25.11 -29.59
CA ALA A 177 0.77 -25.33 -28.50
C ALA A 177 0.95 -24.33 -27.35
N GLU A 178 2.19 -23.99 -26.98
CA GLU A 178 2.46 -23.01 -25.94
C GLU A 178 2.00 -21.61 -26.37
N VAL A 179 2.33 -21.18 -27.59
CA VAL A 179 1.90 -19.88 -28.14
C VAL A 179 0.37 -19.81 -28.26
N SER A 180 -0.26 -20.86 -28.78
CA SER A 180 -1.72 -21.00 -28.88
C SER A 180 -2.40 -20.86 -27.52
N ARG A 181 -1.83 -21.45 -26.46
CA ARG A 181 -2.35 -21.33 -25.08
C ARG A 181 -2.33 -19.89 -24.57
N TYR A 182 -1.31 -19.09 -24.89
CA TYR A 182 -1.21 -17.70 -24.44
C TYR A 182 -2.09 -16.76 -25.23
N LEU A 183 -2.14 -16.93 -26.55
CA LEU A 183 -2.93 -16.07 -27.43
C LEU A 183 -4.40 -16.51 -27.53
N ASN A 184 -4.73 -17.67 -26.96
CA ASN A 184 -6.06 -18.29 -27.03
C ASN A 184 -6.58 -18.41 -28.48
N ARG A 185 -5.71 -18.86 -29.39
CA ARG A 185 -6.01 -19.06 -30.82
C ARG A 185 -5.78 -20.52 -31.25
N PRO A 186 -6.44 -21.00 -32.32
CA PRO A 186 -6.25 -22.36 -32.83
C PRO A 186 -4.79 -22.66 -33.19
N CYS A 187 -4.32 -23.87 -32.87
CA CYS A 187 -2.93 -24.28 -33.13
C CYS A 187 -2.54 -24.17 -34.62
N LEU A 188 -3.44 -24.54 -35.52
CA LEU A 188 -3.17 -24.49 -36.97
C LEU A 188 -2.94 -23.05 -37.45
N GLU A 189 -3.71 -22.08 -36.93
CA GLU A 189 -3.53 -20.67 -37.26
C GLU A 189 -2.19 -20.15 -36.75
N ILE A 190 -1.81 -20.53 -35.52
CA ILE A 190 -0.50 -20.15 -34.96
C ILE A 190 0.66 -20.79 -35.73
N GLU A 191 0.52 -22.04 -36.16
CA GLU A 191 1.52 -22.73 -36.98
C GLU A 191 1.72 -22.00 -38.32
N ASP A 192 0.64 -21.64 -38.99
CA ASP A 192 0.68 -20.86 -40.24
C ASP A 192 1.32 -19.49 -40.00
N LEU A 193 0.92 -18.77 -38.94
CA LEU A 193 1.46 -17.46 -38.60
C LEU A 193 2.97 -17.50 -38.30
N LEU A 194 3.43 -18.45 -37.50
CA LEU A 194 4.85 -18.59 -37.17
C LEU A 194 5.67 -18.96 -38.41
N SER A 195 5.08 -19.74 -39.33
CA SER A 195 5.71 -20.11 -40.60
C SER A 195 5.80 -18.94 -41.58
N ASP A 196 4.83 -18.03 -41.55
CA ASP A 196 4.77 -16.83 -42.41
C ASP A 196 5.58 -15.63 -41.86
N THR A 197 6.24 -15.77 -40.71
CA THR A 197 7.19 -14.76 -40.21
C THR A 197 8.44 -14.67 -41.07
N ALA A 198 9.14 -13.53 -41.01
CA ALA A 198 10.45 -13.36 -41.66
C ALA A 198 11.49 -14.38 -41.18
N GLU A 199 11.42 -14.78 -39.90
CA GLU A 199 12.32 -15.76 -39.31
C GLU A 199 11.94 -17.20 -39.68
N GLY A 200 10.65 -17.49 -39.82
CA GLY A 200 10.12 -18.84 -40.01
C GLY A 200 10.19 -19.70 -38.75
N ILE A 201 9.35 -20.74 -38.70
CA ILE A 201 9.19 -21.58 -37.50
C ILE A 201 10.49 -22.29 -37.07
N GLU A 202 11.36 -22.68 -38.01
CA GLU A 202 12.61 -23.38 -37.69
C GLU A 202 13.60 -22.49 -36.94
N LYS A 203 13.81 -21.25 -37.40
CA LYS A 203 14.70 -20.28 -36.74
C LYS A 203 14.14 -19.86 -35.39
N ILE A 204 12.83 -19.65 -35.29
CA ILE A 204 12.16 -19.35 -34.00
C ILE A 204 12.41 -20.49 -33.01
N LEU A 205 12.23 -21.73 -33.45
CA LEU A 205 12.42 -22.92 -32.62
C LEU A 205 13.87 -23.05 -32.14
N GLU A 206 14.85 -22.82 -33.02
CA GLU A 206 16.27 -22.81 -32.67
C GLU A 206 16.56 -21.81 -31.56
N ARG A 207 16.11 -20.57 -31.73
CA ARG A 207 16.36 -19.46 -30.79
C ARG A 207 15.65 -19.66 -29.45
N VAL A 208 14.40 -20.13 -29.46
CA VAL A 208 13.66 -20.45 -28.22
C VAL A 208 14.28 -21.63 -27.47
N ASN A 209 14.86 -22.61 -28.18
CA ASN A 209 15.59 -23.70 -27.54
C ASN A 209 16.95 -23.27 -27.00
N GLU A 210 17.55 -22.23 -27.57
CA GLU A 210 18.75 -21.59 -27.01
C GLU A 210 18.39 -20.85 -25.70
N PHE A 211 17.34 -20.02 -25.72
CA PHE A 211 16.82 -19.27 -24.58
C PHE A 211 15.29 -19.34 -24.51
N ASN A 212 14.75 -20.16 -23.59
CA ASN A 212 13.30 -20.37 -23.47
C ASN A 212 12.54 -19.07 -23.15
N GLU A 213 13.18 -18.11 -22.49
CA GLU A 213 12.62 -16.80 -22.15
C GLU A 213 12.19 -16.01 -23.39
N LEU A 214 12.87 -16.20 -24.53
CA LEU A 214 12.52 -15.53 -25.78
C LEU A 214 11.09 -15.84 -26.22
N LEU A 215 10.55 -17.00 -25.85
CA LEU A 215 9.16 -17.34 -26.13
C LEU A 215 8.20 -16.35 -25.44
N TYR A 216 8.45 -16.04 -24.17
CA TYR A 216 7.56 -15.24 -23.33
C TYR A 216 7.84 -13.75 -23.44
N ASP A 217 9.10 -13.37 -23.63
CA ASP A 217 9.53 -11.97 -23.63
C ASP A 217 9.52 -11.36 -25.04
N CYS A 218 9.54 -12.19 -26.09
CA CYS A 218 9.69 -11.71 -27.48
C CYS A 218 8.64 -12.31 -28.43
N VAL A 219 8.61 -13.63 -28.62
CA VAL A 219 7.72 -14.29 -29.60
C VAL A 219 6.26 -13.98 -29.31
N ILE A 220 5.77 -14.29 -28.10
CA ILE A 220 4.36 -14.09 -27.73
C ILE A 220 3.98 -12.60 -27.74
N PRO A 221 4.74 -11.67 -27.12
CA PRO A 221 4.40 -10.25 -27.14
C PRO A 221 4.40 -9.65 -28.56
N ASN A 222 5.39 -9.96 -29.39
CA ASN A 222 5.45 -9.43 -30.75
C ASN A 222 4.34 -10.00 -31.62
N LEU A 223 4.05 -11.30 -31.51
CA LEU A 223 2.92 -11.90 -32.22
C LEU A 223 1.59 -11.30 -31.75
N PHE A 224 1.43 -11.04 -30.45
CA PHE A 224 0.27 -10.34 -29.91
C PHE A 224 0.13 -8.93 -30.50
N HIS A 225 1.22 -8.15 -30.55
CA HIS A 225 1.22 -6.81 -31.13
C HIS A 225 0.93 -6.81 -32.63
N GLU A 226 1.25 -7.88 -33.36
CA GLU A 226 0.92 -8.03 -34.78
C GLU A 226 -0.52 -8.52 -35.02
N LEU A 227 -1.13 -9.19 -34.04
CA LEU A 227 -2.52 -9.66 -34.13
C LEU A 227 -3.53 -8.66 -33.57
N TYR A 228 -3.12 -7.77 -32.68
CA TYR A 228 -4.04 -6.88 -31.98
C TYR A 228 -3.54 -5.43 -31.92
N ASP A 229 -4.45 -4.50 -32.15
CA ASP A 229 -4.30 -3.13 -31.70
C ASP A 229 -4.99 -2.96 -30.34
N ILE A 230 -4.27 -2.40 -29.38
CA ILE A 230 -4.82 -2.07 -28.07
C ILE A 230 -5.39 -0.66 -28.16
N ARG A 231 -6.71 -0.53 -28.01
CA ARG A 231 -7.36 0.77 -27.82
C ARG A 231 -7.60 0.98 -26.34
N GLU A 232 -6.98 2.01 -25.80
CA GLU A 232 -7.24 2.47 -24.45
C GLU A 232 -8.45 3.40 -24.45
N PHE A 233 -9.44 3.06 -23.64
CA PHE A 233 -10.55 3.93 -23.32
C PHE A 233 -10.39 4.35 -21.88
N GLU A 234 -10.23 5.65 -21.66
CA GLU A 234 -10.31 6.26 -20.35
C GLU A 234 -11.75 6.75 -20.14
N ASP A 235 -12.48 6.08 -19.25
CA ASP A 235 -13.78 6.56 -18.78
C ASP A 235 -13.63 7.11 -17.36
N ALA A 236 -14.00 8.38 -17.19
CA ALA A 236 -13.92 9.07 -15.90
C ALA A 236 -15.31 9.09 -15.26
N GLU A 237 -15.60 8.07 -14.47
CA GLU A 237 -16.87 7.96 -13.75
C GLU A 237 -16.79 8.78 -12.46
N LYS A 238 -17.75 9.70 -12.28
CA LYS A 238 -17.94 10.40 -10.99
C LYS A 238 -18.72 9.48 -10.06
N TYR A 239 -18.21 9.30 -8.85
CA TYR A 239 -18.90 8.61 -7.78
C TYR A 239 -18.82 9.42 -6.49
N GLU A 240 -19.83 9.31 -5.64
CA GLU A 240 -19.83 9.96 -4.34
C GLU A 240 -19.44 8.96 -3.25
N VAL A 241 -18.63 9.42 -2.30
CA VAL A 241 -18.29 8.67 -1.09
C VAL A 241 -18.71 9.45 0.14
N ASP A 242 -19.18 8.72 1.15
CA ASP A 242 -19.51 9.28 2.45
C ASP A 242 -18.21 9.46 3.25
N LEU A 243 -17.98 10.69 3.73
CA LEU A 243 -16.78 11.01 4.51
C LEU A 243 -16.74 10.26 5.85
N VAL A 244 -17.91 9.94 6.39
CA VAL A 244 -18.08 9.12 7.59
C VAL A 244 -19.38 8.31 7.49
N LYS A 245 -19.36 7.07 7.96
CA LYS A 245 -20.55 6.23 8.05
C LYS A 245 -21.32 6.53 9.33
N ILE A 246 -22.63 6.32 9.31
CA ILE A 246 -23.42 6.39 10.54
C ILE A 246 -23.26 5.04 11.27
N PRO A 247 -22.71 5.01 12.49
CA PRO A 247 -22.60 3.78 13.25
C PRO A 247 -23.99 3.26 13.66
N GLU A 248 -24.14 1.94 13.81
CA GLU A 248 -25.42 1.32 14.19
C GLU A 248 -25.95 1.83 15.53
N GLU A 249 -25.06 2.12 16.48
CA GLU A 249 -25.39 2.66 17.80
C GLU A 249 -25.65 4.18 17.79
N GLY A 250 -25.44 4.85 16.65
CA GLY A 250 -25.64 6.29 16.48
C GLY A 250 -24.48 7.18 16.93
N PHE A 251 -23.45 6.64 17.59
CA PHE A 251 -22.22 7.33 17.96
C PHE A 251 -20.97 6.45 17.83
N TYR A 252 -19.81 7.09 17.78
CA TYR A 252 -18.50 6.47 17.95
C TYR A 252 -17.99 6.74 19.36
N GLU A 253 -17.47 5.72 20.04
CA GLU A 253 -16.83 5.87 21.35
C GLU A 253 -15.32 6.01 21.16
N LEU A 254 -14.76 7.16 21.56
CA LEU A 254 -13.34 7.50 21.38
C LEU A 254 -12.74 7.93 22.72
N SER A 255 -11.45 7.63 22.92
CA SER A 255 -10.70 8.05 24.10
C SER A 255 -9.52 8.94 23.73
N ALA A 256 -9.56 10.19 24.17
CA ALA A 256 -8.54 11.19 23.88
C ALA A 256 -8.24 12.04 25.12
N ARG A 257 -7.11 12.74 25.11
CA ARG A 257 -6.80 13.73 26.14
C ARG A 257 -7.70 14.95 25.99
N SER A 258 -8.08 15.55 27.10
CA SER A 258 -8.95 16.73 27.16
C SER A 258 -8.48 17.88 26.26
N ASP A 259 -7.16 18.12 26.21
CA ASP A 259 -6.54 19.18 25.41
C ASP A 259 -6.48 18.90 23.90
N LEU A 260 -6.78 17.66 23.49
CA LEU A 260 -6.81 17.21 22.10
C LEU A 260 -8.24 17.04 21.56
N ILE A 261 -9.26 17.29 22.39
CA ILE A 261 -10.66 17.25 21.99
C ILE A 261 -11.09 18.66 21.57
N VAL A 262 -11.67 18.79 20.39
CA VAL A 262 -12.31 20.03 19.92
C VAL A 262 -13.74 19.73 19.51
N ARG A 263 -14.70 20.48 20.05
CA ARG A 263 -16.12 20.35 19.75
C ARG A 263 -16.54 21.35 18.68
N GLU A 264 -17.61 21.03 17.96
CA GLU A 264 -18.21 21.92 16.95
C GLU A 264 -18.59 23.29 17.53
N THR A 265 -18.85 23.38 18.83
CA THR A 265 -19.19 24.63 19.52
C THR A 265 -18.00 25.57 19.69
N ASP A 266 -16.76 25.07 19.68
CA ASP A 266 -15.57 25.84 20.03
C ASP A 266 -15.19 26.91 18.98
N PRO A 267 -15.27 26.65 17.66
CA PRO A 267 -15.03 27.66 16.62
C PRO A 267 -16.16 28.68 16.43
N GLY A 268 -17.32 28.48 17.06
CA GLY A 268 -18.52 29.28 16.80
C GLY A 268 -18.94 29.23 15.32
N ALA A 269 -19.11 30.39 14.68
CA ALA A 269 -19.56 30.46 13.29
C ALA A 269 -18.64 29.76 12.27
N ALA A 270 -17.34 29.61 12.60
CA ALA A 270 -16.39 28.93 11.71
C ALA A 270 -16.63 27.41 11.63
N ALA A 271 -17.43 26.83 12.53
CA ALA A 271 -17.76 25.40 12.53
C ALA A 271 -18.42 24.93 11.23
N ALA A 272 -19.17 25.81 10.56
CA ALA A 272 -19.81 25.52 9.26
C ALA A 272 -18.81 25.19 8.14
N LYS A 273 -17.53 25.56 8.27
CA LYS A 273 -16.46 25.20 7.32
C LYS A 273 -15.89 23.78 7.55
N SER A 274 -16.36 23.05 8.55
CA SER A 274 -15.71 21.82 9.00
C SER A 274 -16.72 20.81 9.55
N PHE A 275 -16.46 20.22 10.71
CA PHE A 275 -17.31 19.35 11.53
C PHE A 275 -18.36 18.55 10.75
N HIS A 276 -17.92 17.43 10.20
CA HIS A 276 -18.77 16.33 9.77
C HIS A 276 -19.17 15.41 10.96
N LEU A 277 -18.59 15.69 12.13
CA LEU A 277 -18.79 15.04 13.41
C LEU A 277 -18.90 16.14 14.47
N ASP A 278 -19.60 15.89 15.57
CA ASP A 278 -19.83 16.89 16.63
C ASP A 278 -18.57 17.21 17.48
N ALA A 279 -17.56 16.35 17.42
CA ALA A 279 -16.25 16.55 18.02
C ALA A 279 -15.14 15.86 17.22
N TYR A 280 -13.93 16.41 17.31
CA TYR A 280 -12.70 15.83 16.79
C TYR A 280 -11.74 15.49 17.94
N CYS A 281 -11.17 14.29 17.88
CA CYS A 281 -10.13 13.78 18.78
C CYS A 281 -8.81 13.73 18.01
N PHE A 282 -7.97 14.74 18.15
CA PHE A 282 -6.68 14.77 17.45
C PHE A 282 -5.67 13.79 18.07
N ASP A 283 -4.83 13.18 17.24
CA ASP A 283 -3.80 12.26 17.71
C ASP A 283 -2.61 13.02 18.30
N SER A 284 -2.42 14.27 17.86
CA SER A 284 -1.28 15.09 18.26
C SER A 284 -1.59 16.59 18.37
N THR A 285 -0.81 17.30 19.20
CA THR A 285 -0.91 18.78 19.32
C THR A 285 -0.64 19.49 17.98
N PRO A 286 0.34 19.08 17.15
CA PRO A 286 0.53 19.63 15.82
C PRO A 286 -0.69 19.52 14.90
N GLU A 287 -1.42 18.41 14.90
CA GLU A 287 -2.65 18.27 14.12
C GLU A 287 -3.72 19.24 14.60
N ARG A 288 -3.96 19.31 15.91
CA ARG A 288 -4.92 20.26 16.48
C ARG A 288 -4.56 21.70 16.12
N GLN A 289 -3.28 22.06 16.15
CA GLN A 289 -2.82 23.39 15.76
C GLN A 289 -3.06 23.65 14.27
N LEU A 290 -2.67 22.71 13.41
CA LEU A 290 -2.91 22.78 11.96
C LEU A 290 -4.40 22.94 11.64
N PHE A 291 -5.27 22.22 12.33
CA PHE A 291 -6.72 22.36 12.19
C PHE A 291 -7.18 23.81 12.40
N TRP A 292 -6.76 24.43 13.49
CA TRP A 292 -7.13 25.82 13.81
C TRP A 292 -6.61 26.81 12.77
N ASP A 293 -5.40 26.57 12.26
CA ASP A 293 -4.79 27.44 11.27
C ASP A 293 -5.48 27.30 9.90
N LEU A 294 -5.78 26.08 9.45
CA LEU A 294 -6.55 25.82 8.22
C LEU A 294 -7.97 26.37 8.30
N LEU A 295 -8.64 26.26 9.45
CA LEU A 295 -10.00 26.76 9.62
C LEU A 295 -10.10 28.28 9.45
N ARG A 296 -9.02 29.00 9.80
CA ARG A 296 -8.92 30.47 9.72
C ARG A 296 -8.37 30.95 8.38
N ASP A 297 -7.73 30.07 7.60
CA ASP A 297 -7.12 30.44 6.33
C ASP A 297 -8.17 30.79 5.27
N GLY A 298 -7.94 31.89 4.56
CA GLY A 298 -8.86 32.39 3.54
C GLY A 298 -8.92 31.53 2.28
N ARG A 299 -7.90 30.70 2.01
CA ARG A 299 -7.83 29.79 0.84
C ARG A 299 -8.60 28.49 1.08
N VAL A 300 -9.02 28.25 2.32
CA VAL A 300 -9.72 27.04 2.74
C VAL A 300 -11.22 27.31 2.75
N LYS A 301 -11.91 26.65 1.83
CA LYS A 301 -13.37 26.64 1.74
C LYS A 301 -13.96 25.74 2.82
N LYS A 302 -13.48 24.49 2.90
CA LYS A 302 -13.81 23.53 3.95
C LYS A 302 -12.59 22.74 4.41
N VAL A 303 -12.57 22.30 5.67
CA VAL A 303 -11.53 21.42 6.22
C VAL A 303 -12.15 20.36 7.13
N TYR A 304 -11.80 19.10 6.91
CA TYR A 304 -12.28 17.98 7.72
C TYR A 304 -11.11 17.21 8.30
N PHE A 305 -11.20 16.86 9.58
CA PHE A 305 -10.24 15.98 10.23
C PHE A 305 -10.73 14.54 10.18
N THR A 306 -10.08 13.73 9.37
CA THR A 306 -10.41 12.31 9.15
C THR A 306 -9.47 11.36 9.91
N GLY A 307 -8.43 11.90 10.57
CA GLY A 307 -7.39 11.12 11.26
C GLY A 307 -7.93 10.13 12.30
N MET A 308 -8.96 10.52 13.06
CA MET A 308 -9.57 9.67 14.09
C MET A 308 -10.45 8.54 13.55
N LEU A 309 -10.79 8.53 12.25
CA LEU A 309 -11.61 7.48 11.66
C LEU A 309 -10.73 6.28 11.28
N THR A 310 -11.17 5.08 11.68
CA THR A 310 -10.49 3.81 11.44
C THR A 310 -11.19 2.98 10.37
N HIS A 311 -10.69 1.76 10.12
CA HIS A 311 -11.20 0.88 9.06
C HIS A 311 -12.71 0.64 9.18
N GLY A 312 -13.43 0.93 8.09
CA GLY A 312 -14.88 0.73 8.02
C GLY A 312 -15.73 1.90 8.53
N GLN A 313 -15.11 2.96 9.07
CA GLN A 313 -15.82 4.15 9.54
C GLN A 313 -15.95 5.24 8.47
N SER A 314 -15.19 5.16 7.38
CA SER A 314 -15.23 6.09 6.24
C SER A 314 -15.11 5.31 4.92
N ASP A 315 -15.80 5.77 3.88
CA ASP A 315 -15.59 5.30 2.50
C ASP A 315 -14.51 6.13 1.77
N PHE A 316 -13.96 7.15 2.42
CA PHE A 316 -12.88 7.97 1.90
C PHE A 316 -11.51 7.42 2.35
N PHE A 317 -10.90 6.60 1.50
CA PHE A 317 -9.55 6.06 1.69
C PHE A 317 -8.81 5.92 0.35
N VAL A 318 -7.48 5.87 0.43
CA VAL A 318 -6.59 5.58 -0.70
C VAL A 318 -6.05 4.16 -0.55
N GLN A 319 -6.18 3.35 -1.60
CA GLN A 319 -5.52 2.04 -1.65
C GLN A 319 -4.11 2.18 -2.21
N TYR A 320 -3.15 1.51 -1.58
CA TYR A 320 -1.77 1.44 -2.06
C TYR A 320 -1.23 0.03 -1.91
N ILE A 321 -0.27 -0.33 -2.75
CA ILE A 321 0.49 -1.57 -2.61
C ILE A 321 1.64 -1.28 -1.66
N ASP A 322 1.67 -1.99 -0.54
CA ASP A 322 2.75 -1.86 0.42
C ASP A 322 4.06 -2.41 -0.20
N PRO A 323 5.15 -1.61 -0.25
CA PRO A 323 6.35 -1.97 -1.00
C PRO A 323 7.13 -3.14 -0.38
N GLU A 324 6.89 -3.48 0.88
CA GLU A 324 7.60 -4.56 1.57
C GLU A 324 6.79 -5.86 1.59
N SER A 325 5.50 -5.77 1.92
CA SER A 325 4.61 -6.93 2.02
C SER A 325 3.89 -7.27 0.72
N HIS A 326 3.92 -6.37 -0.28
CA HIS A 326 3.20 -6.47 -1.55
C HIS A 326 1.68 -6.68 -1.39
N ALA A 327 1.14 -6.36 -0.22
CA ALA A 327 -0.29 -6.44 0.07
C ALA A 327 -0.98 -5.12 -0.28
N ILE A 328 -2.25 -5.19 -0.67
CA ILE A 328 -3.11 -4.02 -0.84
C ILE A 328 -3.49 -3.53 0.57
N ARG A 329 -3.09 -2.32 0.91
CA ARG A 329 -3.46 -1.65 2.16
C ARG A 329 -4.34 -0.43 1.87
N SER A 330 -5.19 -0.09 2.83
CA SER A 330 -6.03 1.12 2.78
C SER A 330 -5.46 2.15 3.74
N TYR A 331 -5.27 3.36 3.25
CA TYR A 331 -4.75 4.50 3.99
C TYR A 331 -5.83 5.58 4.06
N TYR A 332 -6.03 6.16 5.25
CA TYR A 332 -6.95 7.28 5.47
C TYR A 332 -6.11 8.51 5.82
N PRO A 333 -6.28 9.66 5.15
CA PRO A 333 -5.51 10.85 5.47
C PRO A 333 -5.93 11.48 6.81
N ASP A 334 -5.05 12.30 7.39
CA ASP A 334 -5.37 13.02 8.64
C ASP A 334 -6.37 14.16 8.37
N PHE A 335 -6.15 14.92 7.30
CA PHE A 335 -7.04 16.00 6.89
C PHE A 335 -7.44 15.90 5.43
N LEU A 336 -8.66 16.36 5.17
CA LEU A 336 -9.15 16.68 3.84
C LEU A 336 -9.51 18.17 3.78
N VAL A 337 -8.82 18.91 2.90
CA VAL A 337 -9.00 20.35 2.72
C VAL A 337 -9.61 20.60 1.35
N GLN A 338 -10.72 21.33 1.29
CA GLN A 338 -11.33 21.80 0.05
C GLN A 338 -10.94 23.25 -0.19
N LYS A 339 -10.41 23.55 -1.38
CA LYS A 339 -10.10 24.90 -1.85
C LYS A 339 -11.32 25.55 -2.51
N ASP A 340 -11.21 26.84 -2.79
CA ASP A 340 -12.26 27.62 -3.49
C ASP A 340 -12.52 27.16 -4.93
N ASP A 341 -11.51 26.55 -5.58
CA ASP A 341 -11.60 25.98 -6.93
C ASP A 341 -12.25 24.57 -6.97
N GLU A 342 -12.88 24.14 -5.87
CA GLU A 342 -13.45 22.80 -5.65
C GLU A 342 -12.44 21.64 -5.63
N SER A 343 -11.14 21.92 -5.76
CA SER A 343 -10.11 20.88 -5.65
C SER A 343 -9.80 20.57 -4.19
N TYR A 344 -9.30 19.36 -3.95
CA TYR A 344 -9.02 18.88 -2.59
C TYR A 344 -7.53 18.68 -2.33
N ILE A 345 -7.13 18.83 -1.09
CA ILE A 345 -5.78 18.51 -0.60
C ILE A 345 -5.93 17.51 0.54
N MET A 346 -5.33 16.33 0.37
CA MET A 346 -5.13 15.37 1.45
C MET A 346 -3.84 15.75 2.18
N VAL A 347 -3.94 15.99 3.48
CA VAL A 347 -2.78 16.37 4.30
C VAL A 347 -2.51 15.29 5.34
N GLU A 348 -1.27 14.84 5.40
CA GLU A 348 -0.74 13.94 6.43
C GLU A 348 0.25 14.70 7.32
N VAL A 349 0.09 14.58 8.64
CA VAL A 349 1.05 15.12 9.61
C VAL A 349 1.99 13.99 10.05
N LYS A 350 3.31 14.22 9.94
CA LYS A 350 4.33 13.22 10.29
C LYS A 350 5.42 13.78 11.20
N ALA A 351 5.98 12.92 12.05
CA ALA A 351 7.19 13.23 12.80
C ALA A 351 8.42 13.34 11.88
N GLU A 352 9.42 14.15 12.26
CA GLU A 352 10.58 14.49 11.43
C GLU A 352 11.38 13.29 10.87
N PHE A 353 11.37 12.15 11.58
CA PHE A 353 12.16 10.97 11.21
C PHE A 353 11.47 10.01 10.23
N GLN A 354 10.19 10.25 9.89
CA GLN A 354 9.37 9.32 9.09
C GLN A 354 9.14 9.77 7.64
N SER A 355 9.68 10.92 7.20
CA SER A 355 9.34 11.50 5.89
C SER A 355 9.95 10.78 4.67
N ASP A 356 10.99 9.96 4.86
CA ASP A 356 11.75 9.33 3.76
C ASP A 356 11.51 7.82 3.59
N GLU A 357 10.53 7.25 4.29
CA GLU A 357 10.25 5.81 4.21
C GLU A 357 9.65 5.41 2.85
N PRO A 358 10.03 4.23 2.31
CA PRO A 358 9.45 3.69 1.07
C PRO A 358 7.92 3.65 1.07
N VAL A 359 7.32 3.40 2.23
CA VAL A 359 5.87 3.37 2.42
C VAL A 359 5.24 4.75 2.21
N VAL A 360 5.87 5.82 2.69
CA VAL A 360 5.39 7.20 2.51
C VAL A 360 5.44 7.58 1.03
N ARG A 361 6.52 7.21 0.33
CA ARG A 361 6.63 7.42 -1.13
C ARG A 361 5.58 6.62 -1.90
N ALA A 362 5.32 5.37 -1.50
CA ALA A 362 4.26 4.56 -2.10
C ALA A 362 2.87 5.21 -1.90
N LYS A 363 2.55 5.63 -0.67
CA LYS A 363 1.31 6.36 -0.37
C LYS A 363 1.17 7.61 -1.22
N GLN A 364 2.23 8.43 -1.30
CA GLN A 364 2.24 9.63 -2.13
C GLN A 364 1.98 9.31 -3.61
N MET A 365 2.71 8.34 -4.18
CA MET A 365 2.57 7.97 -5.58
C MET A 365 1.16 7.46 -5.91
N PHE A 366 0.61 6.57 -5.08
CA PHE A 366 -0.75 6.05 -5.28
C PHE A 366 -1.82 7.11 -5.03
N ALA A 367 -1.64 7.96 -4.02
CA ALA A 367 -2.55 9.09 -3.77
C ALA A 367 -2.51 10.08 -4.93
N GLU A 368 -1.34 10.41 -5.49
CA GLU A 368 -1.23 11.31 -6.64
C GLU A 368 -1.80 10.69 -7.92
N GLN A 369 -1.62 9.38 -8.16
CA GLN A 369 -2.20 8.70 -9.31
C GLN A 369 -3.73 8.55 -9.20
N ALA A 370 -4.23 8.06 -8.06
CA ALA A 370 -5.65 7.82 -7.85
C ALA A 370 -6.43 9.14 -7.71
N ALA A 371 -5.84 10.12 -7.03
CA ALA A 371 -6.52 11.36 -6.66
C ALA A 371 -6.22 12.51 -7.64
N GLY A 372 -5.12 12.44 -8.43
CA GLY A 372 -4.84 13.39 -9.50
C GLY A 372 -5.92 13.45 -10.58
N ALA A 373 -6.51 12.29 -10.92
CA ALA A 373 -7.68 12.21 -11.81
C ALA A 373 -8.93 12.92 -11.24
N SER A 374 -9.02 13.03 -9.92
CA SER A 374 -10.09 13.71 -9.17
C SER A 374 -9.78 15.17 -8.86
N GLY A 375 -8.63 15.71 -9.30
CA GLY A 375 -8.19 17.05 -8.92
C GLY A 375 -7.83 17.15 -7.44
N MET A 376 -7.37 16.06 -6.83
CA MET A 376 -6.91 16.05 -5.45
C MET A 376 -5.39 15.93 -5.39
N THR A 377 -4.76 16.62 -4.46
CA THR A 377 -3.30 16.57 -4.25
C THR A 377 -2.97 16.00 -2.88
N TYR A 378 -1.92 15.19 -2.81
CA TYR A 378 -1.40 14.67 -1.54
C TYR A 378 -0.25 15.54 -1.02
N ARG A 379 -0.25 15.87 0.27
CA ARG A 379 0.79 16.67 0.93
C ARG A 379 1.14 16.07 2.29
N VAL A 380 2.42 15.99 2.57
CA VAL A 380 2.92 15.65 3.90
C VAL A 380 3.48 16.92 4.54
N ILE A 381 3.08 17.19 5.78
CA ILE A 381 3.63 18.27 6.60
C ILE A 381 4.32 17.69 7.83
N LYS A 382 5.48 18.24 8.18
CA LYS A 382 6.18 17.87 9.41
C LYS A 382 5.40 18.40 10.61
N GLY A 383 5.29 17.60 11.67
CA GLY A 383 4.64 18.01 12.92
C GLY A 383 5.28 19.27 13.53
N THR A 384 6.59 19.46 13.36
CA THR A 384 7.30 20.67 13.79
C THR A 384 6.93 21.91 12.99
N ASP A 385 6.58 21.76 11.70
CA ASP A 385 6.09 22.84 10.84
C ASP A 385 4.61 23.12 11.11
N ALA A 386 3.78 22.09 11.22
CA ALA A 386 2.37 22.18 11.59
C ALA A 386 2.18 22.88 12.95
N GLY A 387 2.93 22.45 13.98
CA GLY A 387 2.86 23.05 15.31
C GLY A 387 3.39 24.49 15.38
N ALA A 388 4.16 24.93 14.40
CA ALA A 388 4.69 26.30 14.31
C ALA A 388 3.92 27.19 13.31
N GLY A 389 2.80 26.71 12.76
CA GLY A 389 1.99 27.45 11.79
C GLY A 389 2.65 27.60 10.40
N ARG A 390 3.66 26.78 10.08
CA ARG A 390 4.35 26.81 8.77
C ARG A 390 3.71 25.81 7.79
N PHE A 391 2.47 26.08 7.38
CA PHE A 391 1.70 25.17 6.51
C PHE A 391 1.54 25.66 5.07
N GLU A 392 2.08 26.83 4.72
CA GLU A 392 2.01 27.43 3.37
C GLU A 392 2.38 26.47 2.23
N GLY A 393 3.36 25.59 2.48
CA GLY A 393 3.83 24.62 1.50
C GLY A 393 2.76 23.65 1.00
N ILE A 394 1.70 23.39 1.76
CA ILE A 394 0.63 22.46 1.33
C ILE A 394 -0.16 23.01 0.13
N PHE A 395 -0.23 24.33 -0.04
CA PHE A 395 -0.95 24.98 -1.15
C PHE A 395 -0.09 25.14 -2.40
N SER A 396 1.20 24.82 -2.34
CA SER A 396 2.09 24.94 -3.49
C SER A 396 1.76 23.88 -4.56
N SER A 397 1.76 24.29 -5.83
CA SER A 397 1.63 23.40 -6.98
C SER A 397 2.96 22.69 -7.24
N GLY A 398 3.22 21.58 -6.52
CA GLY A 398 4.36 20.72 -6.80
C GLY A 398 4.24 20.09 -8.19
N GLU A 399 5.32 20.14 -8.97
CA GLU A 399 5.46 19.47 -10.26
C GLU A 399 5.13 17.98 -10.11
N ALA A 400 4.12 17.52 -10.83
CA ALA A 400 3.84 16.09 -10.98
C ALA A 400 5.10 15.45 -11.60
N SER A 401 5.85 14.72 -10.78
CA SER A 401 7.00 13.94 -11.25
C SER A 401 6.49 12.85 -12.18
N SER A 402 6.52 13.16 -13.47
CA SER A 402 6.22 12.25 -14.57
C SER A 402 7.33 11.19 -14.66
N ASN A 403 7.29 10.19 -13.79
CA ASN A 403 8.02 8.94 -14.00
C ASN A 403 7.00 7.80 -14.06
N LEU A 404 6.35 7.71 -15.24
CA LEU A 404 5.77 6.46 -15.70
C LEU A 404 6.93 5.47 -15.91
N ALA A 405 7.09 4.53 -15.00
CA ALA A 405 7.66 3.22 -15.29
C ALA A 405 6.61 2.19 -14.90
N ILE A 406 5.73 1.90 -15.85
CA ILE A 406 4.87 0.71 -15.80
C ILE A 406 5.81 -0.49 -15.95
N LEU A 407 5.76 -1.40 -14.99
CA LEU A 407 6.17 -2.80 -15.16
C LEU A 407 4.90 -3.64 -15.17
#